data_AF-A0A1L5KG78-F1
#
_entry.id   AF-A0A1L5KG78-F1
#
_cell.length_a   1.000
_cell.length_b   1.000
_cell.length_c   1.000
_cell.angle_alpha   90.00
_cell.angle_beta   90.00
_cell.angle_gamma   90.00
#
_symmetry.space_group_name_H-M   'P 1'
#
loop_
_entity.id
_entity.type
_entity.pdbx_description
1 polymer ?
#
loop_
_entity_poly.entity_id
_entity_poly.type
_entity_poly.pdbx_seq_one_letter_code
_entity_poly.pdbx_strand_id
1 'polypeptide(L)' 'MSFDIAKYPTLALVDSTQELRLLPKDSLPKLCDELRRYLLDSVSRSS' A
#
# COMPACT_ATOMS: atom_id res chain seq x y z
N MET A 1 11.65 -7.41 -7.51
CA MET A 1 10.40 -6.96 -6.87
C MET A 1 10.52 -5.47 -6.60
N SER A 2 10.17 -4.63 -7.59
CA SER A 2 10.19 -3.18 -7.39
C SER A 2 8.84 -2.76 -6.85
N PHE A 3 8.86 -2.21 -5.64
CA PHE A 3 7.72 -1.50 -5.09
C PHE A 3 7.58 -0.16 -5.83
N ASP A 4 6.57 -0.05 -6.70
CA ASP A 4 6.31 1.17 -7.46
C ASP A 4 5.68 2.24 -6.55
N ILE A 5 6.52 3.02 -5.89
CA ILE A 5 6.12 4.17 -5.04
C ILE A 5 5.25 5.16 -5.83
N ALA A 6 5.48 5.29 -7.14
CA ALA A 6 4.67 6.13 -8.03
C ALA A 6 3.23 5.62 -8.21
N LYS A 7 2.98 4.31 -8.09
CA LYS A 7 1.64 3.71 -8.13
C LYS A 7 0.95 3.71 -6.78
N TYR A 8 1.73 3.63 -5.71
CA TYR A 8 1.23 3.45 -4.34
C TYR A 8 1.82 4.51 -3.40
N PRO A 9 1.54 5.81 -3.62
CA PRO A 9 2.11 6.89 -2.83
C PRO A 9 1.62 6.85 -1.38
N THR A 10 0.37 6.44 -1.14
CA THR A 10 -0.19 6.36 0.21
C THR A 10 0.41 5.18 0.97
N LEU A 11 0.60 4.05 0.30
CA LEU A 11 1.27 2.89 0.87
C LEU A 11 2.75 3.16 1.15
N ALA A 12 3.43 3.90 0.29
CA ALA A 12 4.83 4.26 0.45
C ALA A 12 5.07 5.25 1.59
N LEU A 13 4.07 6.05 1.96
CA LEU A 13 4.11 6.94 3.13
C LEU A 13 3.98 6.18 4.46
N VAL A 14 3.66 4.89 4.41
CA VAL A 14 3.42 4.05 5.59
C VAL A 14 4.29 2.80 5.48
N ASP A 15 5.55 2.96 5.84
CA ASP A 15 6.53 1.86 5.78
C ASP A 15 6.45 0.96 7.03
N SER A 16 5.80 1.46 8.10
CA SER A 16 5.65 0.74 9.37
C SER A 16 4.22 0.70 9.91
N THR A 17 3.89 -0.38 10.62
CA THR A 17 2.62 -0.54 11.34
C THR A 17 2.39 0.54 12.42
N GLN A 18 3.42 1.26 12.84
CA GLN A 18 3.29 2.40 13.75
C GLN A 18 2.71 3.62 13.04
N GLU A 19 3.17 3.92 11.82
CA GLU A 19 2.64 5.01 11.00
C GLU A 19 1.18 4.74 10.61
N LEU A 20 0.87 3.47 10.29
CA LEU A 20 -0.50 3.04 10.04
C LEU A 20 -1.44 3.32 11.21
N ARG A 21 -0.95 3.16 12.45
CA ARG A 21 -1.73 3.43 13.67
C ARG A 21 -1.89 4.91 13.98
N LEU A 22 -1.00 5.76 13.45
CA LEU A 22 -1.06 7.21 13.61
C LEU A 22 -1.96 7.88 12.56
N LEU A 23 -2.31 7.17 11.50
CA LEU A 23 -3.15 7.69 10.43
C LEU A 23 -4.62 7.84 10.84
N PRO A 24 -5.31 8.89 10.36
CA PRO A 24 -6.74 9.07 10.57
C PRO A 24 -7.53 7.98 9.83
N LYS A 25 -8.65 7.56 10.41
CA LYS A 25 -9.49 6.48 9.88
C LYS A 25 -10.00 6.74 8.45
N ASP A 26 -10.16 8.01 8.07
CA ASP A 26 -10.53 8.41 6.71
C ASP A 26 -9.48 8.06 5.64
N SER A 27 -8.22 7.88 6.03
CA SER A 27 -7.12 7.52 5.13
C SER A 27 -6.87 6.01 5.01
N LEU A 28 -7.38 5.22 5.97
CA LEU A 28 -7.28 3.75 5.95
C LEU A 28 -7.88 3.09 4.69
N PRO A 29 -9.08 3.47 4.20
CA PRO A 29 -9.63 2.81 3.01
C PRO A 29 -8.75 3.01 1.77
N LYS A 30 -8.18 4.21 1.55
CA LYS A 30 -7.27 4.47 0.44
C LYS A 30 -6.02 3.60 0.49
N LEU A 31 -5.44 3.47 1.69
CA LEU A 31 -4.27 2.64 1.89
C LEU A 31 -4.58 1.14 1.67
N CYS A 32 -5.72 0.65 2.14
CA CYS A 32 -6.16 -0.72 1.91
C CYS A 32 -6.39 -1.01 0.41
N ASP A 33 -6.96 -0.08 -0.33
CA ASP A 33 -7.15 -0.21 -1.78
C ASP A 33 -5.81 -0.32 -2.53
N GLU A 34 -4.84 0.54 -2.17
CA GLU A 34 -3.48 0.48 -2.72
C GLU A 34 -2.78 -0.84 -2.35
N LEU A 35 -2.89 -1.31 -1.10
CA LEU A 35 -2.31 -2.57 -0.65
C LEU A 35 -2.86 -3.77 -1.43
N ARG A 36 -4.18 -3.79 -1.63
CA ARG A 36 -4.86 -4.83 -2.39
C ARG A 36 -4.37 -4.85 -3.84
N ARG A 37 -4.24 -3.68 -4.46
CA ARG A 37 -3.74 -3.54 -5.83
C ARG A 37 -2.29 -4.03 -5.93
N TYR A 38 -1.45 -3.66 -4.98
CA TYR A 38 -0.05 -4.09 -4.92
C TYR A 38 0.08 -5.61 -4.81
N LEU A 39 -0.72 -6.24 -3.93
CA LEU A 39 -0.75 -7.71 -3.82
C LEU A 39 -1.20 -8.37 -5.12
N LEU A 40 -2.23 -7.85 -5.78
CA LEU A 40 -2.68 -8.36 -7.07
C LEU A 40 -1.59 -8.23 -8.15
N ASP A 41 -0.95 -7.06 -8.26
CA ASP A 41 0.14 -6.82 -9.24
C ASP A 41 1.35 -7.72 -8.97
N SER A 42 1.72 -7.91 -7.70
CA SER A 42 2.88 -8.70 -7.27
C SER A 42 2.65 -10.20 -7.48
N VAL A 43 1.49 -10.71 -7.07
CA VAL A 43 1.13 -12.13 -7.22
C VAL A 43 0.84 -12.47 -8.68
N SER A 44 0.20 -11.57 -9.45
CA SER A 44 -0.12 -11.80 -10.87
C SER A 44 1.11 -11.85 -11.77
N ARG A 45 2.27 -11.33 -11.33
CA ARG A 45 3.55 -11.43 -12.06
C ARG A 45 4.35 -12.69 -11.76
N SER A 46 3.84 -13.58 -10.92
CA SER A 46 4.56 -14.78 -10.46
C SER A 46 4.18 -16.07 -11.20
N SER A 47 3.58 -16.00 -12.40
CA SER A 47 3.26 -17.17 -13.24
C SER A 47 4.37 -17.54 -14.22
#